data_AF-A0A8J2SRQ5-F1
#
_entry.id   AF-A0A8J2SRQ5-F1
#
_cell.length_a   1.000
_cell.length_b   1.000
_cell.length_c   1.000
_cell.angle_alpha   90.00
_cell.angle_beta   90.00
_cell.angle_gamma   90.00
#
_symmetry.space_group_name_H-M   'P 1'
#
loop_
_entity.id
_entity.type
_entity.pdbx_description
1 polymer ?
#
loop_
_entity_poly.entity_id
_entity_poly.type
_entity_poly.pdbx_seq_one_letter_code
_entity_poly.pdbx_strand_id
1 'polypeptide(L)'
;MSVRDRATMSGEFPKSPPGQALRDRLEAGRRIAQSCVTNVFGDSANNAAMATSLGTVLAIGVYEGALLTRPGALGRARFCFRYGAAQVLPSVIWLTKPARTCCEAWRVEAKPLLREVSPRRELKVLGAQTLRSIVAGFLGIAQVMRLVDSSAAAASDYDERVRNGHEPLFETGVQERVVRLAGRESDVTELSVRRFGAHIVPVFEDFSLPSVRRTLAAARTAGSGVDTPFGWHVPDGAYSKMESWGVPPPTVDRDGDGTADYDLSRAAFRVKREWLLPNGPNRRALVVEADSSVGEQALALGAEGADDLTLQECSQGFRLVERLATEQKALQADDAVIRVMLADASRQIRSGGGAAMSLRALVEEHDEADIIIDASAPLIHSIVAWAETTGSGRYLLFKTENSEYYASVRSSLKARGWRVADFEGASTKQRKSLPVLVYEETTEDSVNSIESLLRKNEVNSSMVCALLDSVSGVDELRRLGSRLPPARSVSHVCSAEIYCDCFTRVRHAIRAGTPTQTIQRELDDAFAPH
;
A
#
# COMPACT_ATOMS: atom_id res chain seq x y z
N MET A 1 7.15 26.89 -14.91
CA MET A 1 6.42 27.20 -13.66
C MET A 1 7.29 28.01 -12.72
N SER A 2 6.72 28.96 -11.96
CA SER A 2 7.50 29.77 -11.03
C SER A 2 7.73 29.02 -9.71
N VAL A 3 8.85 29.29 -9.04
CA VAL A 3 9.16 28.76 -7.69
C VAL A 3 8.08 29.14 -6.66
N ARG A 4 7.30 30.20 -6.92
CA ARG A 4 6.21 30.66 -6.06
C ARG A 4 5.00 29.71 -6.07
N ASP A 5 4.70 29.08 -7.20
CA ASP A 5 3.59 28.12 -7.33
C ASP A 5 3.90 26.79 -6.61
N ARG A 6 5.19 26.44 -6.48
CA ARG A 6 5.64 25.24 -5.75
C ARG A 6 5.52 25.40 -4.22
N ALA A 7 5.58 26.62 -3.69
CA ALA A 7 5.50 26.86 -2.24
C ALA A 7 4.06 26.77 -1.69
N THR A 8 3.07 27.17 -2.49
CA THR A 8 1.64 27.09 -2.12
C THR A 8 1.08 25.67 -2.11
N MET A 9 1.72 24.71 -2.79
CA MET A 9 1.30 23.30 -2.82
C MET A 9 1.77 22.47 -1.60
N SER A 10 2.65 23.01 -0.75
CA SER A 10 3.19 22.31 0.44
C SER A 10 2.20 22.11 1.60
N GLY A 11 0.94 22.54 1.42
CA GLY A 11 -0.16 22.39 2.38
C GLY A 11 -1.41 21.78 1.77
N GLU A 12 -1.28 20.97 0.71
CA GLU A 12 -2.43 20.35 0.03
C GLU A 12 -3.30 19.51 0.98
N PHE A 13 -2.66 18.70 1.82
CA PHE A 13 -3.33 17.80 2.76
C PHE A 13 -3.16 18.21 4.23
N PRO A 14 -4.12 17.85 5.11
CA PRO A 14 -3.99 18.03 6.55
C PRO A 14 -2.77 17.29 7.09
N LYS A 15 -2.00 17.91 7.97
CA LYS A 15 -0.88 17.23 8.63
C LYS A 15 -1.39 16.04 9.44
N SER A 16 -0.64 14.94 9.41
CA SER A 16 -0.91 13.79 10.27
C SER A 16 -1.00 14.21 11.74
N PRO A 17 -1.97 13.66 12.49
CA PRO A 17 -2.16 14.01 13.89
C PRO A 17 -0.94 13.62 14.73
N PRO A 18 -0.62 14.36 15.80
CA PRO A 18 0.48 14.03 16.69
C PRO A 18 0.27 12.65 17.31
N GLY A 19 1.35 11.86 17.36
CA GLY A 19 1.33 10.50 17.93
C GLY A 19 0.87 9.40 16.96
N GLN A 20 0.75 9.67 15.66
CA GLN A 20 0.39 8.66 14.65
C GLN A 20 1.27 7.41 14.73
N ALA A 21 2.60 7.55 14.84
CA ALA A 21 3.51 6.42 14.95
C ALA A 21 3.25 5.50 16.16
N LEU A 22 2.76 6.05 17.28
CA LEU A 22 2.37 5.24 18.44
C LEU A 22 1.05 4.50 18.18
N ARG A 23 0.09 5.15 17.51
CA ARG A 23 -1.18 4.51 17.12
C ARG A 23 -0.95 3.37 16.14
N ASP A 24 -0.11 3.60 15.14
CA ASP A 24 0.30 2.60 14.15
C ASP A 24 0.92 1.36 14.82
N ARG A 25 1.83 1.57 15.79
CA ARG A 25 2.40 0.49 16.61
C ARG A 25 1.35 -0.29 17.38
N LEU A 26 0.40 0.40 18.02
CA LEU A 26 -0.66 -0.23 18.81
C LEU A 26 -1.63 -0.99 17.91
N GLU A 27 -1.95 -0.47 16.72
CA GLU A 27 -2.83 -1.13 15.76
C GLU A 27 -2.16 -2.40 15.18
N ALA A 28 -0.90 -2.32 14.77
CA ALA A 28 -0.14 -3.50 14.34
C ALA A 28 -0.07 -4.57 15.44
N GLY A 29 0.29 -4.18 16.68
CA GLY A 29 0.34 -5.08 17.82
C GLY A 29 -1.02 -5.72 18.14
N ARG A 30 -2.11 -4.96 18.02
CA ARG A 30 -3.48 -5.47 18.18
C ARG A 30 -3.81 -6.53 17.12
N ARG A 31 -3.47 -6.29 15.84
CA ARG A 31 -3.75 -7.24 14.75
C ARG A 31 -2.94 -8.53 14.90
N ILE A 32 -1.65 -8.42 15.25
CA ILE A 32 -0.79 -9.58 15.56
C ILE A 32 -1.38 -10.37 16.73
N ALA A 33 -1.78 -9.70 17.81
CA ALA A 33 -2.40 -10.36 18.96
C ALA A 33 -3.73 -11.05 18.61
N GLN A 34 -4.57 -10.43 17.79
CA GLN A 34 -5.83 -11.02 17.31
C GLN A 34 -5.57 -12.27 16.45
N SER A 35 -4.58 -12.21 15.55
CA SER A 35 -4.17 -13.37 14.74
C SER A 35 -3.61 -14.50 15.62
N CYS A 36 -2.79 -14.18 16.62
CA CYS A 36 -2.27 -15.15 17.58
C CYS A 36 -3.40 -15.84 18.37
N VAL A 37 -4.35 -15.08 18.92
CA VAL A 37 -5.52 -15.63 19.61
C VAL A 37 -6.33 -16.54 18.68
N THR A 38 -6.54 -16.12 17.43
CA THR A 38 -7.28 -16.92 16.44
C THR A 38 -6.54 -18.22 16.10
N ASN A 39 -5.22 -18.17 15.95
CA ASN A 39 -4.41 -19.36 15.64
C ASN A 39 -4.34 -20.34 16.83
N VAL A 40 -4.24 -19.83 18.07
CA VAL A 40 -4.16 -20.66 19.28
C VAL A 40 -5.51 -21.31 19.62
N PHE A 41 -6.60 -20.54 19.55
CA PHE A 41 -7.92 -20.98 20.01
C PHE A 41 -8.90 -21.35 18.89
N GLY A 42 -8.57 -21.07 17.63
CA GLY A 42 -9.41 -21.41 16.48
C GLY A 42 -9.30 -22.86 16.03
N ASP A 43 -8.20 -23.54 16.36
CA ASP A 43 -8.01 -24.94 16.00
C ASP A 43 -8.72 -25.89 16.97
N SER A 44 -9.71 -26.62 16.45
CA SER A 44 -10.46 -27.63 17.19
C SER A 44 -9.58 -28.74 17.78
N ALA A 45 -8.47 -29.09 17.12
CA ALA A 45 -7.53 -30.10 17.62
C ALA A 45 -6.77 -29.57 18.85
N ASN A 46 -6.38 -28.30 18.82
CA ASN A 46 -5.73 -27.64 19.96
C ASN A 46 -6.69 -27.52 21.14
N ASN A 47 -7.94 -27.11 20.89
CA ASN A 47 -8.98 -27.06 21.92
C ASN A 47 -9.27 -28.44 22.52
N ALA A 48 -9.32 -29.50 21.70
CA ALA A 48 -9.49 -30.86 22.17
C ALA A 48 -8.31 -31.35 23.02
N ALA A 49 -7.08 -31.03 22.62
CA ALA A 49 -5.88 -31.34 23.39
C ALA A 49 -5.88 -30.62 24.75
N MET A 50 -6.25 -29.33 24.79
CA MET A 50 -6.41 -28.58 26.03
C MET A 50 -7.49 -29.20 26.92
N ALA A 51 -8.66 -29.51 26.36
CA ALA A 51 -9.79 -30.06 27.10
C ALA A 51 -9.46 -31.44 27.69
N THR A 52 -8.80 -32.32 26.92
CA THR A 52 -8.35 -33.65 27.36
C THR A 52 -7.38 -33.55 28.53
N SER A 53 -6.45 -32.61 28.41
CA SER A 53 -5.40 -32.39 29.39
C SER A 53 -5.93 -31.78 30.70
N LEU A 54 -6.80 -30.78 30.59
CA LEU A 54 -7.52 -30.20 31.72
C LEU A 54 -8.41 -31.25 32.41
N GLY A 55 -9.07 -32.08 31.60
CA GLY A 55 -9.86 -33.22 32.06
C GLY A 55 -9.02 -34.23 32.84
N THR A 56 -7.78 -34.49 32.40
CA THR A 56 -6.86 -35.41 33.09
C THR A 56 -6.41 -34.84 34.44
N VAL A 57 -6.02 -33.56 34.49
CA VAL A 57 -5.66 -32.87 35.75
C VAL A 57 -6.84 -32.87 36.73
N LEU A 58 -8.05 -32.58 36.23
CA LEU A 58 -9.28 -32.62 37.01
C LEU A 58 -9.57 -34.03 37.52
N ALA A 59 -9.48 -35.05 36.66
CA ALA A 59 -9.75 -36.45 37.02
C ALA A 59 -8.78 -36.95 38.10
N ILE A 60 -7.49 -36.61 38.01
CA ILE A 60 -6.51 -36.94 39.05
C ILE A 60 -6.85 -36.21 40.36
N GLY A 61 -7.23 -34.92 40.29
CA GLY A 61 -7.67 -34.16 41.47
C GLY A 61 -8.96 -34.72 42.11
N VAL A 62 -9.90 -35.22 41.30
CA VAL A 62 -11.11 -35.91 41.78
C VAL A 62 -10.73 -37.22 42.46
N TYR A 63 -9.78 -37.97 41.90
CA TYR A 63 -9.24 -39.20 42.51
C TYR A 63 -8.53 -38.91 43.84
N GLU A 64 -7.74 -37.83 43.94
CA GLU A 64 -7.18 -37.36 45.21
C GLU A 64 -8.29 -37.08 46.25
N GLY A 65 -9.33 -36.34 45.86
CA GLY A 65 -10.49 -36.07 46.71
C GLY A 65 -11.19 -37.36 47.16
N ALA A 66 -11.27 -38.37 46.30
CA ALA A 66 -11.86 -39.66 46.62
C ALA A 66 -11.02 -40.47 47.62
N LEU A 67 -9.69 -40.34 47.60
CA LEU A 67 -8.76 -40.96 48.57
C LEU A 67 -8.83 -40.28 49.95
N LEU A 68 -9.09 -38.97 49.98
CA LEU A 68 -9.17 -38.15 51.19
C LEU A 68 -10.53 -38.21 51.90
N THR A 69 -11.56 -38.73 51.24
CA THR A 69 -12.93 -38.82 51.77
C THR A 69 -13.32 -40.22 52.26
N ARG A 70 -14.27 -40.28 53.20
CA ARG A 70 -14.84 -41.54 53.69
C ARG A 70 -15.82 -42.13 52.67
N PRO A 71 -15.77 -43.46 52.38
CA PRO A 71 -16.80 -44.12 51.57
C PRO A 71 -18.19 -43.92 52.19
N GLY A 72 -19.20 -43.58 51.37
CA GLY A 72 -20.57 -43.37 51.83
C GLY A 72 -20.86 -42.02 52.50
N ALA A 73 -19.88 -41.13 52.66
CA ALA A 73 -20.12 -39.80 53.25
C ALA A 73 -21.09 -38.97 52.39
N LEU A 74 -22.05 -38.30 53.04
CA LEU A 74 -22.97 -37.38 52.40
C LEU A 74 -22.19 -36.24 51.73
N GLY A 75 -22.46 -35.95 50.46
CA GLY A 75 -21.76 -34.89 49.72
C GLY A 75 -20.37 -35.25 49.18
N ARG A 76 -19.92 -36.51 49.32
CA ARG A 76 -18.62 -36.99 48.83
C ARG A 76 -18.34 -36.66 47.37
N ALA A 77 -19.26 -37.00 46.47
CA ALA A 77 -19.08 -36.76 45.03
C ALA A 77 -18.90 -35.26 44.72
N ARG A 78 -19.72 -34.42 45.36
CA ARG A 78 -19.65 -32.95 45.23
C ARG A 78 -18.33 -32.40 45.76
N PHE A 79 -17.84 -32.91 46.90
CA PHE A 79 -16.54 -32.53 47.44
C PHE A 79 -15.40 -32.95 46.51
N CYS A 80 -15.38 -34.19 46.02
CA CYS A 80 -14.30 -34.68 45.14
C CYS A 80 -14.21 -33.85 43.86
N PHE A 81 -15.35 -33.52 43.24
CA PHE A 81 -15.38 -32.65 42.06
C PHE A 81 -14.88 -31.24 42.34
N ARG A 82 -15.38 -30.59 43.41
CA ARG A 82 -14.94 -29.23 43.78
C ARG A 82 -13.47 -29.19 44.20
N TYR A 83 -12.99 -30.23 44.88
CA TYR A 83 -11.59 -30.40 45.25
C TYR A 83 -10.72 -30.54 44.01
N GLY A 84 -11.07 -31.45 43.08
CA GLY A 84 -10.34 -31.58 41.82
C GLY A 84 -10.25 -30.27 41.03
N ALA A 85 -11.38 -29.55 40.90
CA ALA A 85 -11.41 -28.25 40.23
C ALA A 85 -10.53 -27.20 40.95
N ALA A 86 -10.52 -27.20 42.28
CA ALA A 86 -9.71 -26.27 43.07
C ALA A 86 -8.19 -26.52 42.96
N GLN A 87 -7.78 -27.73 42.58
CA GLN A 87 -6.37 -28.11 42.38
C GLN A 87 -5.84 -27.78 40.98
N VAL A 88 -6.69 -27.54 39.98
CA VAL A 88 -6.27 -27.33 38.58
C VAL A 88 -5.20 -26.23 38.45
N LEU A 89 -5.48 -25.01 38.92
CA LEU A 89 -4.55 -23.89 38.81
C LEU A 89 -3.30 -24.05 39.70
N PRO A 90 -3.41 -24.44 41.00
CA PRO A 90 -2.23 -24.73 41.84
C PRO A 90 -1.28 -25.77 41.25
N SER A 91 -1.79 -26.75 40.50
CA SER A 91 -0.98 -27.81 39.89
C SER A 91 0.10 -27.28 38.96
N VAL A 92 -0.14 -26.14 38.31
CA VAL A 92 0.80 -25.53 37.34
C VAL A 92 2.07 -25.04 38.03
N ILE A 93 1.98 -24.63 39.29
CA ILE A 93 3.10 -24.13 40.11
C ILE A 93 3.53 -25.14 41.18
N TRP A 94 3.22 -26.43 40.97
CA TRP A 94 3.50 -27.53 41.90
C TRP A 94 2.92 -27.33 43.32
N LEU A 95 1.82 -26.57 43.43
CA LEU A 95 1.13 -26.32 44.69
C LEU A 95 -0.08 -27.24 44.84
N THR A 96 -0.37 -27.63 46.08
CA THR A 96 -1.59 -28.37 46.42
C THR A 96 -2.33 -27.67 47.56
N LYS A 97 -3.63 -27.42 47.39
CA LYS A 97 -4.48 -26.84 48.44
C LYS A 97 -4.86 -27.91 49.46
N PRO A 98 -4.69 -27.68 50.77
CA PRO A 98 -5.09 -28.65 51.79
C PRO A 98 -6.60 -28.89 51.82
N ALA A 99 -7.02 -30.17 51.92
CA ALA A 99 -8.44 -30.54 51.92
C ALA A 99 -9.23 -29.94 53.10
N ARG A 100 -8.61 -29.77 54.27
CA ARG A 100 -9.25 -29.12 55.43
C ARG A 100 -9.59 -27.66 55.15
N THR A 101 -8.65 -26.92 54.56
CA THR A 101 -8.85 -25.53 54.15
C THR A 101 -9.96 -25.42 53.09
N CYS A 102 -10.04 -26.37 52.15
CA CYS A 102 -11.15 -26.43 51.20
C CYS A 102 -12.50 -26.69 51.89
N CYS A 103 -12.56 -27.61 52.85
CA CYS A 103 -13.78 -27.86 53.64
C CYS A 103 -14.24 -26.62 54.41
N GLU A 104 -13.32 -25.93 55.08
CA GLU A 104 -13.58 -24.70 55.83
C GLU A 104 -14.10 -23.58 54.90
N ALA A 105 -13.44 -23.37 53.77
CA ALA A 105 -13.84 -22.38 52.78
C ALA A 105 -15.23 -22.67 52.18
N TRP A 106 -15.62 -23.95 52.05
CA TRP A 106 -16.92 -24.35 51.51
C TRP A 106 -17.99 -24.58 52.56
N ARG A 107 -17.70 -24.30 53.84
CA ARG A 107 -18.59 -24.53 54.99
C ARG A 107 -19.10 -25.97 55.07
N VAL A 108 -18.21 -26.93 54.83
CA VAL A 108 -18.48 -28.37 54.92
C VAL A 108 -17.74 -28.93 56.13
N GLU A 109 -18.43 -29.67 56.99
CA GLU A 109 -17.80 -30.27 58.16
C GLU A 109 -16.73 -31.29 57.76
N ALA A 110 -15.48 -31.03 58.14
CA ALA A 110 -14.34 -31.85 57.74
C ALA A 110 -14.32 -33.23 58.42
N LYS A 111 -14.75 -33.33 59.69
CA LYS A 111 -14.72 -34.59 60.47
C LYS A 111 -15.60 -35.72 59.89
N PRO A 112 -16.86 -35.51 59.51
CA PRO A 112 -17.69 -36.58 58.94
C PRO A 112 -17.31 -36.92 57.49
N LEU A 113 -16.67 -36.01 56.76
CA LEU A 113 -16.37 -36.15 55.34
C LEU A 113 -14.97 -36.68 55.06
N LEU A 114 -13.95 -36.11 55.72
CA LEU A 114 -12.55 -36.48 55.52
C LEU A 114 -12.19 -37.71 56.35
N ARG A 115 -11.30 -38.54 55.81
CA ARG A 115 -10.80 -39.73 56.47
C ARG A 115 -9.41 -39.49 57.05
N GLU A 116 -9.09 -40.16 58.14
CA GLU A 116 -7.70 -40.30 58.56
C GLU A 116 -6.89 -41.09 57.52
N VAL A 117 -5.78 -40.51 57.10
CA VAL A 117 -4.95 -41.03 56.02
C VAL A 117 -3.90 -41.96 56.64
N SER A 118 -3.94 -43.24 56.31
CA SER A 118 -2.88 -44.18 56.72
C SER A 118 -1.63 -44.00 55.86
N PRO A 119 -0.43 -44.40 56.32
CA PRO A 119 0.82 -44.22 55.56
C PRO A 119 0.77 -44.78 54.13
N ARG A 120 0.11 -45.93 53.93
CA ARG A 120 -0.08 -46.52 52.58
C ARG A 120 -0.96 -45.68 51.66
N ARG A 121 -1.89 -44.89 52.20
CA ARG A 121 -2.77 -44.00 51.43
C ARG A 121 -2.13 -42.64 51.21
N GLU A 122 -1.37 -42.17 52.18
CA GLU A 122 -0.56 -40.96 52.06
C GLU A 122 0.39 -41.08 50.86
N LEU A 123 1.06 -42.22 50.72
CA LEU A 123 1.88 -42.52 49.54
C LEU A 123 1.09 -42.46 48.21
N LYS A 124 -0.17 -42.94 48.19
CA LYS A 124 -1.03 -42.88 47.01
C LYS A 124 -1.48 -41.45 46.68
N VAL A 125 -1.77 -40.65 47.71
CA VAL A 125 -2.11 -39.23 47.56
C VAL A 125 -0.91 -38.45 47.03
N LEU A 126 0.28 -38.67 47.58
CA LEU A 126 1.52 -38.07 47.08
C LEU A 126 1.81 -38.47 45.62
N GLY A 127 1.66 -39.76 45.27
CA GLY A 127 1.81 -40.20 43.88
C GLY A 127 0.84 -39.53 42.91
N ALA A 128 -0.43 -39.35 43.31
CA ALA A 128 -1.43 -38.63 42.52
C ALA A 128 -1.12 -37.13 42.39
N GLN A 129 -0.68 -36.48 43.47
CA GLN A 129 -0.26 -35.07 43.47
C GLN A 129 0.93 -34.84 42.55
N THR A 130 1.94 -35.72 42.60
CA THR A 130 3.11 -35.67 41.71
C THR A 130 2.68 -35.85 40.25
N LEU A 131 1.86 -36.86 39.95
CA LEU A 131 1.38 -37.09 38.59
C LEU A 131 0.56 -35.90 38.05
N ARG A 132 -0.35 -35.36 38.87
CA ARG A 132 -1.13 -34.17 38.53
C ARG A 132 -0.23 -32.98 38.22
N SER A 133 0.78 -32.75 39.04
CA SER A 133 1.68 -31.59 38.90
C SER A 133 2.67 -31.76 37.75
N ILE A 134 3.09 -32.99 37.42
CA ILE A 134 3.84 -33.31 36.20
C ILE A 134 2.97 -32.96 34.98
N VAL A 135 1.76 -33.52 34.91
CA VAL A 135 0.84 -33.27 33.79
C VAL A 135 0.55 -31.77 33.67
N ALA A 136 0.15 -31.10 34.75
CA ALA A 136 -0.13 -29.66 34.73
C ALA A 136 1.08 -28.77 34.43
N GLY A 137 2.27 -29.12 34.92
CA GLY A 137 3.51 -28.39 34.65
C GLY A 137 3.94 -28.47 33.19
N PHE A 138 3.96 -29.68 32.62
CA PHE A 138 4.24 -29.87 31.18
C PHE A 138 3.19 -29.19 30.30
N LEU A 139 1.93 -29.20 30.71
CA LEU A 139 0.86 -28.48 30.00
C LEU A 139 1.06 -26.98 30.05
N GLY A 140 1.33 -26.40 31.22
CA GLY A 140 1.58 -24.97 31.38
C GLY A 140 2.73 -24.50 30.49
N ILE A 141 3.85 -25.22 30.52
CA ILE A 141 5.02 -24.91 29.68
C ILE A 141 4.69 -25.08 28.20
N ALA A 142 4.02 -26.16 27.80
CA ALA A 142 3.65 -26.39 26.40
C ALA A 142 2.69 -25.30 25.87
N GLN A 143 1.78 -24.78 26.70
CA GLN A 143 0.93 -23.65 26.30
C GLN A 143 1.71 -22.35 26.14
N VAL A 144 2.68 -22.07 27.01
CA VAL A 144 3.54 -20.89 26.88
C VAL A 144 4.37 -20.98 25.61
N MET A 145 4.99 -22.14 25.32
CA MET A 145 5.77 -22.33 24.09
C MET A 145 4.90 -22.16 22.84
N ARG A 146 3.70 -22.76 22.81
CA ARG A 146 2.75 -22.56 21.71
C ARG A 146 2.34 -21.11 21.51
N LEU A 147 2.11 -20.38 22.60
CA LEU A 147 1.79 -18.95 22.52
C LEU A 147 2.97 -18.17 21.91
N VAL A 148 4.20 -18.49 22.28
CA VAL A 148 5.41 -17.87 21.72
C VAL A 148 5.54 -18.20 20.22
N ASP A 149 5.43 -19.48 19.84
CA ASP A 149 5.54 -19.91 18.45
C ASP A 149 4.44 -19.29 17.58
N SER A 150 3.19 -19.28 18.07
CA SER A 150 2.05 -18.69 17.36
C SER A 150 2.17 -17.17 17.25
N SER A 151 2.74 -16.50 18.26
CA SER A 151 3.00 -15.06 18.20
C SER A 151 4.08 -14.73 17.17
N ALA A 152 5.14 -15.54 17.10
CA ALA A 152 6.20 -15.38 16.12
C ALA A 152 5.69 -15.60 14.69
N ALA A 153 4.88 -16.65 14.48
CA ALA A 153 4.23 -16.92 13.19
C ALA A 153 3.26 -15.79 12.80
N ALA A 154 2.40 -15.35 13.72
CA ALA A 154 1.46 -14.25 13.46
C ALA A 154 2.16 -12.92 13.11
N ALA A 155 3.31 -12.63 13.74
CA ALA A 155 4.12 -11.47 13.40
C ALA A 155 4.75 -11.60 12.01
N SER A 156 5.30 -12.78 11.67
CA SER A 156 5.85 -13.07 10.34
C SER A 156 4.78 -12.96 9.25
N ASP A 157 3.61 -13.56 9.46
CA ASP A 157 2.50 -13.51 8.50
C ASP A 157 1.99 -12.09 8.29
N TYR A 158 1.95 -11.28 9.36
CA TYR A 158 1.61 -9.87 9.28
C TYR A 158 2.62 -9.10 8.42
N ASP A 159 3.92 -9.25 8.71
CA ASP A 159 4.98 -8.59 7.95
C ASP A 159 4.94 -8.99 6.47
N GLU A 160 4.69 -10.27 6.18
CA GLU A 160 4.56 -10.78 4.81
C GLU A 160 3.35 -10.17 4.09
N ARG A 161 2.18 -10.13 4.73
CA ARG A 161 0.99 -9.47 4.15
C ARG A 161 1.20 -7.99 3.90
N VAL A 162 1.91 -7.28 4.79
CA VAL A 162 2.25 -5.87 4.60
C VAL A 162 3.25 -5.68 3.45
N ARG A 163 4.25 -6.55 3.31
CA ARG A 163 5.23 -6.50 2.20
C ARG A 163 4.59 -6.82 0.85
N ASN A 164 3.57 -7.66 0.83
CA ASN A 164 2.87 -8.08 -0.38
C ASN A 164 1.61 -7.27 -0.68
N GLY A 165 1.30 -6.22 0.08
CA GLY A 165 0.16 -5.33 -0.21
C GLY A 165 -1.23 -5.93 0.06
N HIS A 166 -1.33 -6.97 0.90
CA HIS A 166 -2.59 -7.65 1.24
C HIS A 166 -3.11 -7.32 2.65
N GLU A 167 -2.31 -6.65 3.49
CA GLU A 167 -2.74 -6.23 4.81
C GLU A 167 -3.62 -4.96 4.70
N PRO A 168 -4.84 -4.94 5.29
CA PRO A 168 -5.71 -3.78 5.26
C PRO A 168 -5.01 -2.51 5.76
N LEU A 169 -5.28 -1.37 5.15
CA LEU A 169 -4.75 -0.10 5.63
C LEU A 169 -5.22 0.19 7.07
N PHE A 170 -4.43 0.95 7.82
CA PHE A 170 -4.79 1.31 9.19
C PHE A 170 -6.02 2.20 9.25
N GLU A 171 -6.84 1.93 10.25
CA GLU A 171 -8.18 2.47 10.32
C GLU A 171 -8.23 3.92 10.81
N THR A 172 -7.16 4.43 11.41
CA THR A 172 -7.20 5.71 12.12
C THR A 172 -6.05 6.64 11.72
N GLY A 173 -6.38 7.93 11.61
CA GLY A 173 -5.40 9.01 11.74
C GLY A 173 -5.07 9.79 10.47
N VAL A 174 -5.27 9.24 9.27
CA VAL A 174 -5.03 9.99 8.03
C VAL A 174 -6.37 10.40 7.43
N GLN A 175 -6.64 11.71 7.48
CA GLN A 175 -7.78 12.33 6.81
C GLN A 175 -7.41 12.63 5.36
N GLU A 176 -8.38 12.53 4.46
CA GLU A 176 -8.28 12.85 3.03
C GLU A 176 -7.24 11.97 2.30
N ARG A 177 -7.72 11.06 1.46
CA ARG A 177 -6.87 10.14 0.70
C ARG A 177 -7.31 10.06 -0.75
N VAL A 178 -6.33 9.80 -1.60
CA VAL A 178 -6.50 9.61 -3.03
C VAL A 178 -6.04 8.20 -3.35
N VAL A 179 -6.92 7.42 -3.98
CA VAL A 179 -6.56 6.09 -4.46
C VAL A 179 -5.89 6.27 -5.82
N ARG A 180 -4.68 5.75 -5.98
CA ARG A 180 -3.95 5.83 -7.24
C ARG A 180 -3.64 4.45 -7.77
N LEU A 181 -4.24 4.10 -8.91
CA LEU A 181 -3.88 2.93 -9.70
C LEU A 181 -2.56 3.25 -10.41
N ALA A 182 -1.50 2.53 -10.06
CA ALA A 182 -0.12 2.88 -10.39
C ALA A 182 0.58 1.84 -11.26
N GLY A 183 -0.18 0.91 -11.85
CA GLY A 183 0.32 -0.14 -12.72
C GLY A 183 1.30 -1.06 -12.00
N ARG A 184 2.29 -1.56 -12.74
CA ARG A 184 3.41 -2.33 -12.19
C ARG A 184 4.36 -1.43 -11.42
N GLU A 185 4.70 -0.27 -11.98
CA GLU A 185 5.55 0.72 -11.33
C GLU A 185 5.29 2.15 -11.83
N SER A 186 5.54 3.16 -10.99
CA SER A 186 5.27 4.56 -11.36
C SER A 186 6.18 5.54 -10.63
N ASP A 187 7.02 6.24 -11.40
CA ASP A 187 7.90 7.31 -10.90
C ASP A 187 7.10 8.49 -10.33
N VAL A 188 5.92 8.77 -10.93
CA VAL A 188 5.01 9.82 -10.47
C VAL A 188 4.44 9.47 -9.10
N THR A 189 4.06 8.21 -8.91
CA THR A 189 3.54 7.68 -7.65
C THR A 189 4.62 7.68 -6.59
N GLU A 190 5.86 7.29 -6.91
CA GLU A 190 6.99 7.39 -5.99
C GLU A 190 7.16 8.83 -5.49
N LEU A 191 7.20 9.81 -6.39
CA LEU A 191 7.33 11.21 -6.01
C LEU A 191 6.14 11.71 -5.19
N SER A 192 4.92 11.32 -5.58
CA SER A 192 3.69 11.73 -4.89
C SER A 192 3.64 11.17 -3.47
N VAL A 193 4.07 9.92 -3.28
CA VAL A 193 4.21 9.31 -1.95
C VAL A 193 5.28 10.01 -1.11
N ARG A 194 6.43 10.38 -1.71
CA ARG A 194 7.47 11.17 -1.00
C ARG A 194 6.96 12.55 -0.57
N ARG A 195 6.12 13.20 -1.38
CA ARG A 195 5.58 14.55 -1.11
C ARG A 195 4.40 14.55 -0.14
N PHE A 196 3.48 13.61 -0.30
CA PHE A 196 2.18 13.61 0.37
C PHE A 196 1.98 12.43 1.33
N GLY A 197 2.91 11.47 1.39
CA GLY A 197 2.85 10.34 2.31
C GLY A 197 1.54 9.55 2.20
N ALA A 198 0.93 9.24 3.34
CA ALA A 198 -0.24 8.36 3.45
C ALA A 198 -1.55 8.92 2.85
N HIS A 199 -1.53 10.16 2.35
CA HIS A 199 -2.64 10.72 1.58
C HIS A 199 -2.74 10.11 0.18
N ILE A 200 -1.66 9.54 -0.35
CA ILE A 200 -1.69 8.77 -1.60
C ILE A 200 -1.72 7.29 -1.21
N VAL A 201 -2.78 6.60 -1.62
CA VAL A 201 -2.94 5.15 -1.46
C VAL A 201 -2.61 4.51 -2.81
N PRO A 202 -1.36 4.07 -3.02
CA PRO A 202 -0.98 3.43 -4.27
C PRO A 202 -1.54 2.01 -4.35
N VAL A 203 -2.04 1.66 -5.53
CA VAL A 203 -2.44 0.33 -5.93
C VAL A 203 -1.48 -0.13 -7.02
N PHE A 204 -0.65 -1.15 -6.73
CA PHE A 204 0.33 -1.69 -7.67
C PHE A 204 -0.01 -3.13 -8.07
N GLU A 205 0.44 -3.52 -9.25
CA GLU A 205 0.30 -4.87 -9.81
C GLU A 205 1.40 -5.82 -9.40
N ASP A 206 2.57 -5.30 -8.98
CA ASP A 206 3.68 -6.13 -8.57
C ASP A 206 4.49 -5.52 -7.41
N PHE A 207 4.21 -5.99 -6.18
CA PHE A 207 4.92 -5.60 -4.97
C PHE A 207 6.32 -6.24 -4.85
N SER A 208 6.69 -7.15 -5.74
CA SER A 208 8.02 -7.76 -5.76
C SER A 208 9.07 -6.82 -6.36
N LEU A 209 8.66 -5.85 -7.18
CA LEU A 209 9.56 -4.92 -7.86
C LEU A 209 10.37 -4.05 -6.87
N PRO A 210 11.69 -3.89 -7.09
CA PRO A 210 12.53 -3.05 -6.24
C PRO A 210 12.09 -1.57 -6.18
N SER A 211 11.61 -1.01 -7.29
CA SER A 211 11.06 0.35 -7.39
C SER A 211 9.86 0.56 -6.46
N VAL A 212 8.88 -0.35 -6.52
CA VAL A 212 7.71 -0.36 -5.64
C VAL A 212 8.13 -0.50 -4.18
N ARG A 213 9.02 -1.43 -3.85
CA ARG A 213 9.51 -1.62 -2.47
C ARG A 213 10.22 -0.39 -1.93
N ARG A 214 11.02 0.32 -2.74
CA ARG A 214 11.64 1.59 -2.36
C ARG A 214 10.59 2.65 -2.05
N THR A 215 9.58 2.78 -2.91
CA THR A 215 8.45 3.70 -2.70
C THR A 215 7.73 3.43 -1.38
N LEU A 216 7.38 2.18 -1.13
CA LEU A 216 6.70 1.78 0.11
C LEU A 216 7.60 1.96 1.35
N ALA A 217 8.90 1.67 1.24
CA ALA A 217 9.85 1.86 2.34
C ALA A 217 10.07 3.34 2.70
N ALA A 218 10.10 4.22 1.69
CA ALA A 218 10.18 5.67 1.88
C ALA A 218 8.95 6.20 2.64
N ALA A 219 7.78 5.61 2.41
CA ALA A 219 6.57 5.95 3.14
C ALA A 219 6.54 5.42 4.59
N ARG A 220 7.19 4.27 4.85
CA ARG A 220 7.22 3.58 6.15
C ARG A 220 8.20 4.18 7.16
N THR A 221 9.20 4.94 6.73
CA THR A 221 10.35 5.36 7.56
C THR A 221 10.10 6.51 8.54
N ALA A 222 8.83 6.82 8.86
CA ALA A 222 8.46 7.74 9.94
C ALA A 222 8.39 7.05 11.33
N GLY A 223 9.51 6.49 11.80
CA GLY A 223 9.81 6.30 13.23
C GLY A 223 9.07 5.21 14.03
N SER A 224 8.23 4.36 13.42
CA SER A 224 7.45 3.34 14.14
C SER A 224 8.17 1.99 14.32
N GLY A 225 9.22 1.67 13.59
CA GLY A 225 9.94 0.38 13.76
C GLY A 225 9.08 -0.88 13.57
N VAL A 226 7.90 -0.74 12.96
CA VAL A 226 6.98 -1.82 12.59
C VAL A 226 6.53 -1.54 11.15
N ASP A 227 6.48 -2.58 10.31
CA ASP A 227 6.00 -2.48 8.93
C ASP A 227 4.52 -2.04 8.93
N THR A 228 4.24 -0.86 8.36
CA THR A 228 2.88 -0.32 8.25
C THR A 228 2.31 -0.57 6.85
N PRO A 229 1.03 -0.98 6.72
CA PRO A 229 0.38 -1.15 5.43
C PRO A 229 0.19 0.23 4.79
N PHE A 230 0.70 0.39 3.57
CA PHE A 230 0.74 1.68 2.87
C PHE A 230 0.12 1.62 1.46
N GLY A 231 0.31 0.53 0.74
CA GLY A 231 -0.27 0.31 -0.58
C GLY A 231 -1.11 -0.97 -0.62
N TRP A 232 -1.83 -1.14 -1.72
CA TRP A 232 -2.66 -2.32 -1.98
C TRP A 232 -2.22 -3.04 -3.26
N HIS A 233 -2.28 -4.36 -3.28
CA HIS A 233 -1.88 -5.17 -4.43
C HIS A 233 -3.10 -5.64 -5.23
N VAL A 234 -3.10 -5.36 -6.53
CA VAL A 234 -4.10 -5.86 -7.49
C VAL A 234 -3.35 -6.32 -8.72
N PRO A 235 -3.30 -7.64 -9.02
CA PRO A 235 -2.56 -8.13 -10.19
C PRO A 235 -3.06 -7.55 -11.52
N ASP A 236 -2.16 -7.50 -12.50
CA ASP A 236 -2.46 -7.20 -13.92
C ASP A 236 -3.70 -7.99 -14.41
N GLY A 237 -4.61 -7.29 -15.08
CA GLY A 237 -5.87 -7.84 -15.58
C GLY A 237 -6.87 -8.26 -14.49
N ALA A 238 -6.62 -7.94 -13.22
CA ALA A 238 -7.46 -8.35 -12.09
C ALA A 238 -8.18 -7.20 -11.37
N TYR A 239 -8.20 -5.99 -11.94
CA TYR A 239 -8.88 -4.82 -11.38
C TYR A 239 -10.39 -5.01 -11.19
N SER A 240 -11.02 -5.90 -11.94
CA SER A 240 -12.44 -6.26 -11.79
C SER A 240 -12.70 -7.48 -10.88
N LYS A 241 -11.66 -8.19 -10.44
CA LYS A 241 -11.80 -9.40 -9.60
C LYS A 241 -11.98 -9.00 -8.14
N MET A 242 -13.08 -9.43 -7.53
CA MET A 242 -13.44 -9.08 -6.15
C MET A 242 -12.38 -9.54 -5.13
N GLU A 243 -11.75 -10.69 -5.39
CA GLU A 243 -10.71 -11.27 -4.53
C GLU A 243 -9.45 -10.41 -4.49
N SER A 244 -9.10 -9.74 -5.59
CA SER A 244 -7.96 -8.81 -5.64
C SER A 244 -8.14 -7.60 -4.73
N TRP A 245 -9.39 -7.28 -4.37
CA TRP A 245 -9.73 -6.24 -3.40
C TRP A 245 -10.01 -6.81 -2.00
N GLY A 246 -9.68 -8.10 -1.81
CA GLY A 246 -9.78 -8.82 -0.56
C GLY A 246 -11.22 -9.12 -0.14
N VAL A 247 -12.14 -9.24 -1.10
CA VAL A 247 -13.48 -9.75 -0.83
C VAL A 247 -13.37 -11.27 -0.60
N PRO A 248 -13.84 -11.79 0.54
CA PRO A 248 -13.81 -13.23 0.78
C PRO A 248 -14.70 -13.96 -0.24
N PRO A 249 -14.37 -15.21 -0.60
CA PRO A 249 -15.23 -16.00 -1.48
C PRO A 249 -16.64 -16.07 -0.91
N PRO A 250 -17.67 -16.07 -1.77
CA PRO A 250 -19.04 -16.03 -1.32
C PRO A 250 -19.34 -17.28 -0.49
N THR A 251 -20.05 -17.10 0.61
CA THR A 251 -20.51 -18.22 1.41
C THR A 251 -21.58 -18.93 0.61
N VAL A 252 -21.29 -20.15 0.14
CA VAL A 252 -22.28 -20.98 -0.56
C VAL A 252 -23.43 -21.23 0.42
N ASP A 253 -24.59 -20.61 0.17
CA ASP A 253 -25.79 -20.93 0.91
C ASP A 253 -26.12 -22.41 0.69
N ARG A 254 -26.48 -23.07 1.79
CA ARG A 254 -26.75 -24.51 1.86
C ARG A 254 -27.92 -24.97 0.97
N ASP A 255 -28.63 -24.01 0.36
CA ASP A 255 -29.87 -24.20 -0.40
C ASP A 255 -29.69 -24.20 -1.93
N GLY A 256 -28.47 -24.12 -2.44
CA GLY A 256 -28.15 -24.59 -3.80
C GLY A 256 -28.74 -23.79 -4.98
N ASP A 257 -29.24 -22.58 -4.76
CA ASP A 257 -29.58 -21.67 -5.87
C ASP A 257 -28.30 -20.92 -6.26
N GLY A 258 -27.71 -21.30 -7.39
CA GLY A 258 -26.30 -21.08 -7.76
C GLY A 258 -25.82 -19.64 -8.00
N THR A 259 -26.37 -18.63 -7.32
CA THR A 259 -25.89 -17.25 -7.37
C THR A 259 -25.22 -16.87 -6.05
N ALA A 260 -23.97 -17.30 -5.89
CA ALA A 260 -23.16 -16.90 -4.75
C ALA A 260 -22.70 -15.45 -4.97
N ASP A 261 -23.42 -14.47 -4.38
CA ASP A 261 -23.11 -13.06 -4.54
C ASP A 261 -21.96 -12.62 -3.63
N TYR A 262 -21.07 -11.79 -4.15
CA TYR A 262 -19.91 -11.29 -3.39
C TYR A 262 -20.34 -10.14 -2.50
N ASP A 263 -20.19 -10.30 -1.18
CA ASP A 263 -20.45 -9.23 -0.22
C ASP A 263 -19.27 -8.26 -0.15
N LEU A 264 -19.34 -7.19 -0.96
CA LEU A 264 -18.34 -6.12 -1.04
C LEU A 264 -18.12 -5.38 0.30
N SER A 265 -19.08 -5.40 1.22
CA SER A 265 -18.92 -4.79 2.55
C SER A 265 -17.85 -5.51 3.40
N ARG A 266 -17.52 -6.76 3.03
CA ARG A 266 -16.52 -7.59 3.69
C ARG A 266 -15.13 -7.49 3.07
N ALA A 267 -14.94 -6.66 2.03
CA ALA A 267 -13.63 -6.44 1.43
C ALA A 267 -12.59 -6.00 2.46
N ALA A 268 -11.36 -6.49 2.29
CA ALA A 268 -10.21 -6.08 3.07
C ALA A 268 -9.73 -4.66 2.67
N PHE A 269 -9.83 -4.30 1.38
CA PHE A 269 -9.64 -2.92 0.94
C PHE A 269 -10.86 -2.07 1.34
N ARG A 270 -10.65 -1.17 2.30
CA ARG A 270 -11.73 -0.36 2.90
C ARG A 270 -11.59 1.11 2.58
N VAL A 271 -12.46 1.61 1.71
CA VAL A 271 -12.64 3.03 1.48
C VAL A 271 -13.48 3.60 2.62
N LYS A 272 -13.09 4.76 3.15
CA LYS A 272 -13.77 5.40 4.27
C LYS A 272 -14.24 6.79 3.91
N ARG A 273 -15.29 7.26 4.59
CA ARG A 273 -15.79 8.64 4.45
C ARG A 273 -14.71 9.69 4.69
N GLU A 274 -13.79 9.42 5.62
CA GLU A 274 -12.66 10.31 5.91
C GLU A 274 -11.63 10.41 4.77
N TRP A 275 -11.66 9.51 3.79
CA TRP A 275 -10.77 9.60 2.62
C TRP A 275 -11.26 10.63 1.61
N LEU A 276 -12.56 10.95 1.57
CA LEU A 276 -13.09 11.87 0.57
C LEU A 276 -12.52 13.28 0.80
N LEU A 277 -12.07 13.90 -0.29
CA LEU A 277 -11.60 15.28 -0.31
C LEU A 277 -12.77 16.24 -0.21
N PRO A 278 -12.57 17.47 0.31
CA PRO A 278 -13.52 18.56 0.10
C PRO A 278 -13.78 18.76 -1.40
N ASN A 279 -15.01 19.12 -1.78
CA ASN A 279 -15.39 19.41 -3.17
C ASN A 279 -16.30 20.65 -3.23
N GLY A 280 -15.81 21.76 -2.67
CA GLY A 280 -16.62 22.96 -2.41
C GLY A 280 -17.41 22.88 -1.09
N PRO A 281 -18.38 23.81 -0.87
CA PRO A 281 -19.09 23.94 0.40
C PRO A 281 -19.95 22.70 0.71
N ASN A 282 -19.68 22.05 1.84
CA ASN A 282 -20.41 20.87 2.36
C ASN A 282 -20.47 19.64 1.44
N ARG A 283 -19.74 19.62 0.33
CA ARG A 283 -19.67 18.47 -0.58
C ARG A 283 -18.31 17.80 -0.46
N ARG A 284 -18.27 16.50 -0.72
CA ARG A 284 -17.01 15.75 -0.76
C ARG A 284 -16.88 14.96 -2.06
N ALA A 285 -15.66 14.57 -2.38
CA ALA A 285 -15.35 13.75 -3.54
C ALA A 285 -14.38 12.62 -3.19
N LEU A 286 -14.70 11.40 -3.61
CA LEU A 286 -13.73 10.33 -3.71
C LEU A 286 -12.92 10.57 -4.99
N VAL A 287 -11.62 10.77 -4.86
CA VAL A 287 -10.73 10.95 -6.01
C VAL A 287 -10.00 9.64 -6.25
N VAL A 288 -10.16 9.11 -7.46
CA VAL A 288 -9.44 7.93 -7.94
C VAL A 288 -8.61 8.35 -9.14
N GLU A 289 -7.30 8.20 -9.03
CA GLU A 289 -6.34 8.54 -10.06
C GLU A 289 -5.83 7.25 -10.71
N ALA A 290 -5.56 7.28 -12.01
CA ALA A 290 -4.86 6.23 -12.73
C ALA A 290 -3.65 6.81 -13.43
N ASP A 291 -2.49 6.20 -13.20
CA ASP A 291 -1.25 6.51 -13.89
C ASP A 291 -0.97 5.42 -14.92
N SER A 292 -1.26 5.72 -16.18
CA SER A 292 -1.00 4.84 -17.32
C SER A 292 0.37 5.11 -17.95
N SER A 293 1.19 6.00 -17.37
CA SER A 293 2.55 6.23 -17.86
C SER A 293 3.44 5.02 -17.58
N VAL A 294 4.35 4.73 -18.51
CA VAL A 294 5.33 3.65 -18.37
C VAL A 294 6.58 4.20 -17.69
N GLY A 295 7.02 3.54 -16.61
CA GLY A 295 8.25 3.90 -15.90
C GLY A 295 9.46 3.96 -16.84
N GLU A 296 10.33 4.95 -16.64
CA GLU A 296 11.53 5.18 -17.48
C GLU A 296 11.27 5.38 -19.00
N GLN A 297 10.01 5.60 -19.41
CA GLN A 297 9.64 5.71 -20.84
C GLN A 297 8.69 6.87 -21.14
N ALA A 298 8.78 8.00 -20.42
CA ALA A 298 7.84 9.10 -20.62
C ALA A 298 7.88 9.75 -22.02
N LEU A 299 8.95 9.52 -22.81
CA LEU A 299 9.05 9.97 -24.20
C LEU A 299 8.74 8.90 -25.25
N ALA A 300 8.34 7.69 -24.86
CA ALA A 300 7.84 6.65 -25.78
C ALA A 300 6.45 6.99 -26.37
N LEU A 301 6.07 8.27 -26.36
CA LEU A 301 4.77 8.79 -26.75
C LEU A 301 4.47 8.41 -28.21
N GLY A 302 3.36 7.72 -28.42
CA GLY A 302 2.89 7.29 -29.75
C GLY A 302 3.55 6.04 -30.35
N ALA A 303 4.46 5.34 -29.66
CA ALA A 303 4.87 4.00 -30.08
C ALA A 303 3.75 2.98 -29.83
N GLU A 304 3.59 1.96 -30.68
CA GLU A 304 2.68 0.83 -30.42
C GLU A 304 3.25 -0.03 -29.28
N GLY A 305 3.17 0.49 -28.05
CA GLY A 305 3.68 -0.13 -26.81
C GLY A 305 2.57 -0.27 -25.75
N ALA A 306 2.74 -1.24 -24.86
CA ALA A 306 1.83 -1.53 -23.76
C ALA A 306 1.87 -0.38 -22.74
N ASP A 307 0.75 0.29 -22.54
CA ASP A 307 0.56 1.14 -21.37
C ASP A 307 0.76 0.26 -20.12
N ASP A 308 1.37 0.78 -19.06
CA ASP A 308 1.50 0.01 -17.80
C ASP A 308 0.13 -0.25 -17.16
N LEU A 309 -0.85 0.58 -17.50
CA LEU A 309 -2.25 0.47 -17.11
C LEU A 309 -3.12 0.72 -18.34
N THR A 310 -3.84 -0.29 -18.80
CA THR A 310 -4.74 -0.10 -19.96
C THR A 310 -5.96 0.74 -19.59
N LEU A 311 -6.62 1.35 -20.59
CA LEU A 311 -7.88 2.07 -20.36
C LEU A 311 -8.94 1.17 -19.69
N GLN A 312 -9.01 -0.08 -20.10
CA GLN A 312 -9.95 -1.06 -19.56
C GLN A 312 -9.67 -1.34 -18.08
N GLU A 313 -8.42 -1.46 -17.69
CA GLU A 313 -8.04 -1.67 -16.28
C GLU A 313 -8.30 -0.44 -15.43
N CYS A 314 -7.98 0.76 -15.95
CA CYS A 314 -8.32 2.03 -15.30
C CYS A 314 -9.82 2.10 -15.02
N SER A 315 -10.64 1.84 -16.05
CA SER A 315 -12.10 1.82 -15.96
C SER A 315 -12.61 0.80 -14.92
N GLN A 316 -12.08 -0.43 -14.95
CA GLN A 316 -12.44 -1.48 -14.00
C GLN A 316 -12.09 -1.07 -12.56
N GLY A 317 -10.90 -0.52 -12.35
CA GLY A 317 -10.45 -0.03 -11.06
C GLY A 317 -11.31 1.12 -10.55
N PHE A 318 -11.62 2.11 -11.39
CA PHE A 318 -12.51 3.23 -11.05
C PHE A 318 -13.88 2.72 -10.59
N ARG A 319 -14.52 1.86 -11.40
CA ARG A 319 -15.85 1.31 -11.10
C ARG A 319 -15.84 0.45 -9.83
N LEU A 320 -14.80 -0.36 -9.61
CA LEU A 320 -14.78 -1.23 -8.43
C LEU A 320 -14.47 -0.45 -7.14
N VAL A 321 -13.59 0.55 -7.18
CA VAL A 321 -13.34 1.43 -6.03
C VAL A 321 -14.60 2.22 -5.65
N GLU A 322 -15.36 2.72 -6.63
CA GLU A 322 -16.65 3.37 -6.40
C GLU A 322 -17.68 2.41 -5.77
N ARG A 323 -17.80 1.19 -6.30
CA ARG A 323 -18.70 0.16 -5.74
C ARG A 323 -18.32 -0.20 -4.31
N LEU A 324 -17.04 -0.40 -4.03
CA LEU A 324 -16.54 -0.65 -2.67
C LEU A 324 -16.91 0.51 -1.74
N ALA A 325 -16.66 1.75 -2.15
CA ALA A 325 -16.98 2.93 -1.35
C ALA A 325 -18.48 3.09 -1.09
N THR A 326 -19.32 2.72 -2.05
CA THR A 326 -20.78 2.73 -1.92
C THR A 326 -21.26 1.67 -0.93
N GLU A 327 -20.87 0.41 -1.12
CA GLU A 327 -21.28 -0.72 -0.28
C GLU A 327 -20.75 -0.62 1.16
N GLN A 328 -19.56 -0.02 1.33
CA GLN A 328 -18.96 0.26 2.63
C GLN A 328 -19.52 1.53 3.29
N LYS A 329 -20.50 2.20 2.66
CA LYS A 329 -21.17 3.42 3.16
C LYS A 329 -20.21 4.59 3.38
N ALA A 330 -19.14 4.66 2.61
CA ALA A 330 -18.22 5.80 2.61
C ALA A 330 -18.83 7.00 1.85
N LEU A 331 -19.47 6.72 0.71
CA LEU A 331 -20.17 7.68 -0.13
C LEU A 331 -21.60 7.94 0.37
N GLN A 332 -22.01 9.20 0.36
CA GLN A 332 -23.38 9.69 0.56
C GLN A 332 -23.96 10.17 -0.78
N ALA A 333 -25.28 10.41 -0.81
CA ALA A 333 -26.01 10.71 -2.04
C ALA A 333 -25.55 12.00 -2.77
N ASP A 334 -24.90 12.93 -2.06
CA ASP A 334 -24.41 14.21 -2.57
C ASP A 334 -22.90 14.25 -2.83
N ASP A 335 -22.18 13.18 -2.46
CA ASP A 335 -20.76 13.03 -2.72
C ASP A 335 -20.52 12.69 -4.20
N ALA A 336 -19.38 13.14 -4.72
CA ALA A 336 -18.95 12.82 -6.08
C ALA A 336 -17.87 11.73 -6.09
N VAL A 337 -17.74 11.03 -7.22
CA VAL A 337 -16.55 10.26 -7.56
C VAL A 337 -15.89 10.98 -8.74
N ILE A 338 -14.59 11.25 -8.65
CA ILE A 338 -13.84 11.95 -9.69
C ILE A 338 -12.68 11.06 -10.12
N ARG A 339 -12.71 10.67 -11.39
CA ARG A 339 -11.76 9.77 -12.05
C ARG A 339 -10.79 10.59 -12.87
N VAL A 340 -9.50 10.51 -12.53
CA VAL A 340 -8.44 11.26 -13.21
C VAL A 340 -7.46 10.27 -13.83
N MET A 341 -7.21 10.40 -15.14
CA MET A 341 -6.31 9.51 -15.87
C MET A 341 -5.13 10.30 -16.43
N LEU A 342 -3.90 9.84 -16.20
CA LEU A 342 -2.69 10.31 -16.88
C LEU A 342 -2.36 9.33 -18.01
N ALA A 343 -2.41 9.79 -19.26
CA ALA A 343 -2.12 8.97 -20.43
C ALA A 343 -1.75 9.83 -21.65
N ASP A 344 -1.22 9.22 -22.72
CA ASP A 344 -1.09 9.89 -24.01
C ASP A 344 -2.47 10.05 -24.66
N ALA A 345 -3.09 11.20 -24.44
CA ALA A 345 -4.43 11.51 -24.93
C ALA A 345 -4.54 11.49 -26.46
N SER A 346 -3.42 11.72 -27.16
CA SER A 346 -3.35 11.80 -28.62
C SER A 346 -3.13 10.44 -29.31
N ARG A 347 -2.75 9.42 -28.53
CA ARG A 347 -2.51 8.05 -28.98
C ARG A 347 -3.67 7.54 -29.82
N GLN A 348 -3.37 7.02 -31.01
CA GLN A 348 -4.37 6.42 -31.88
C GLN A 348 -4.64 4.98 -31.47
N ILE A 349 -5.90 4.70 -31.16
CA ILE A 349 -6.41 3.35 -30.89
C ILE A 349 -7.13 2.88 -32.15
N ARG A 350 -6.78 1.67 -32.59
CA ARG A 350 -7.43 1.02 -33.73
C ARG A 350 -8.43 -0.02 -33.21
N SER A 351 -9.69 0.13 -33.62
CA SER A 351 -10.69 -0.91 -33.41
C SER A 351 -10.35 -2.17 -34.21
N GLY A 352 -10.94 -3.31 -33.84
CA GLY A 352 -10.80 -4.56 -34.59
C GLY A 352 -11.29 -4.47 -36.05
N GLY A 353 -12.14 -3.49 -36.36
CA GLY A 353 -12.59 -3.16 -37.72
C GLY A 353 -11.70 -2.16 -38.47
N GLY A 354 -10.60 -1.69 -37.86
CA GLY A 354 -9.62 -0.80 -38.49
C GLY A 354 -9.91 0.71 -38.38
N ALA A 355 -11.05 1.11 -37.81
CA ALA A 355 -11.32 2.51 -37.51
C ALA A 355 -10.34 3.01 -36.44
N ALA A 356 -9.74 4.17 -36.68
CA ALA A 356 -8.81 4.82 -35.77
C ALA A 356 -9.50 5.97 -35.04
N MET A 357 -9.28 6.05 -33.74
CA MET A 357 -9.74 7.14 -32.87
C MET A 357 -8.64 7.45 -31.84
N SER A 358 -8.57 8.69 -31.37
CA SER A 358 -7.67 9.04 -30.27
C SER A 358 -8.16 8.44 -28.95
N LEU A 359 -7.25 8.13 -28.03
CA LEU A 359 -7.60 7.73 -26.65
C LEU A 359 -8.55 8.73 -25.99
N ARG A 360 -8.33 10.05 -26.16
CA ARG A 360 -9.23 11.07 -25.64
C ARG A 360 -10.67 10.90 -26.12
N ALA A 361 -10.87 10.79 -27.43
CA ALA A 361 -12.20 10.60 -28.02
C ALA A 361 -12.87 9.31 -27.50
N LEU A 362 -12.10 8.23 -27.33
CA LEU A 362 -12.63 6.98 -26.76
C LEU A 362 -13.07 7.17 -25.30
N VAL A 363 -12.28 7.85 -24.47
CA VAL A 363 -12.63 8.14 -23.08
C VAL A 363 -13.90 9.01 -22.98
N GLU A 364 -14.02 10.03 -23.83
CA GLU A 364 -15.19 10.91 -23.90
C GLU A 364 -16.44 10.16 -24.39
N GLU A 365 -16.31 9.28 -25.39
CA GLU A 365 -17.41 8.50 -25.94
C GLU A 365 -17.95 7.46 -24.96
N HIS A 366 -17.06 6.81 -24.20
CA HIS A 366 -17.42 5.74 -23.27
C HIS A 366 -17.55 6.19 -21.81
N ASP A 367 -17.34 7.47 -21.52
CA ASP A 367 -17.37 8.04 -20.16
C ASP A 367 -16.50 7.23 -19.19
N GLU A 368 -15.23 6.99 -19.57
CA GLU A 368 -14.33 6.12 -18.78
C GLU A 368 -13.54 6.88 -17.71
N ALA A 369 -13.30 8.19 -17.89
CA ALA A 369 -12.67 9.07 -16.92
C ALA A 369 -13.22 10.50 -17.04
N ASP A 370 -13.22 11.25 -15.93
CA ASP A 370 -13.76 12.61 -15.89
C ASP A 370 -12.73 13.68 -16.31
N ILE A 371 -11.45 13.41 -16.07
CA ILE A 371 -10.33 14.29 -16.37
C ILE A 371 -9.18 13.46 -16.93
N ILE A 372 -8.63 13.87 -18.07
CA ILE A 372 -7.46 13.30 -18.72
C ILE A 372 -6.32 14.32 -18.68
N ILE A 373 -5.24 13.96 -17.98
CA ILE A 373 -3.96 14.65 -18.06
C ILE A 373 -3.21 14.05 -19.24
N ASP A 374 -2.99 14.83 -20.30
CA ASP A 374 -2.15 14.43 -21.42
C ASP A 374 -0.69 14.34 -20.95
N ALA A 375 -0.06 13.17 -21.07
CA ALA A 375 1.34 12.96 -20.71
C ALA A 375 2.29 13.72 -21.65
N SER A 376 1.97 13.84 -22.94
CA SER A 376 2.85 14.44 -23.95
C SER A 376 2.93 15.96 -23.82
N ALA A 377 1.77 16.62 -23.78
CA ALA A 377 1.68 18.08 -23.85
C ALA A 377 2.51 18.84 -22.78
N PRO A 378 2.44 18.53 -21.48
CA PRO A 378 3.16 19.27 -20.45
C PRO A 378 4.67 18.99 -20.47
N LEU A 379 5.08 17.79 -20.88
CA LEU A 379 6.48 17.42 -21.06
C LEU A 379 7.11 18.20 -22.21
N ILE A 380 6.47 18.20 -23.38
CA ILE A 380 6.95 18.96 -24.54
C ILE A 380 6.91 20.46 -24.28
N HIS A 381 5.89 20.97 -23.59
CA HIS A 381 5.83 22.37 -23.17
C HIS A 381 7.05 22.76 -22.30
N SER A 382 7.43 21.90 -21.36
CA SER A 382 8.59 22.13 -20.49
C SER A 382 9.93 22.10 -21.24
N ILE A 383 10.06 21.20 -22.23
CA ILE A 383 11.23 21.14 -23.12
C ILE A 383 11.36 22.42 -23.94
N VAL A 384 10.25 22.88 -24.53
CA VAL A 384 10.22 24.13 -25.32
C VAL A 384 10.56 25.32 -24.42
N ALA A 385 9.93 25.43 -23.25
CA ALA A 385 10.18 26.53 -22.32
C ALA A 385 11.67 26.58 -21.90
N TRP A 386 12.30 25.45 -21.63
CA TRP A 386 13.75 25.40 -21.41
C TRP A 386 14.53 25.84 -22.64
N ALA A 387 14.25 25.27 -23.81
CA ALA A 387 14.98 25.54 -25.03
C ALA A 387 14.92 27.03 -25.42
N GLU A 388 13.81 27.73 -25.17
CA GLU A 388 13.69 29.18 -25.40
C GLU A 388 14.64 30.01 -24.54
N THR A 389 14.94 29.58 -23.31
CA THR A 389 15.88 30.30 -22.43
C THR A 389 17.32 30.31 -22.94
N THR A 390 17.66 29.40 -23.87
CA THR A 390 19.00 29.27 -24.42
C THR A 390 19.30 30.22 -25.59
N GLY A 391 18.28 30.89 -26.15
CA GLY A 391 18.43 31.94 -27.17
C GLY A 391 18.95 31.50 -28.55
N SER A 392 19.00 30.21 -28.87
CA SER A 392 19.76 29.66 -30.01
C SER A 392 18.99 29.57 -31.34
N GLY A 393 17.89 30.30 -31.49
CA GLY A 393 16.90 30.04 -32.54
C GLY A 393 16.17 28.72 -32.29
N ARG A 394 15.04 28.47 -32.96
CA ARG A 394 14.22 27.25 -32.76
C ARG A 394 14.90 25.98 -33.34
N TYR A 395 16.12 25.69 -32.90
CA TYR A 395 16.95 24.59 -33.35
C TYR A 395 17.73 23.98 -32.18
N LEU A 396 17.58 22.66 -31.98
CA LEU A 396 18.27 21.93 -30.92
C LEU A 396 18.82 20.58 -31.43
N LEU A 397 19.81 20.07 -30.70
CA LEU A 397 20.34 18.73 -30.87
C LEU A 397 19.67 17.80 -29.86
N PHE A 398 19.31 16.60 -30.29
CA PHE A 398 18.80 15.56 -29.40
C PHE A 398 19.74 14.37 -29.42
N LYS A 399 20.28 14.05 -28.24
CA LYS A 399 21.08 12.85 -28.00
C LYS A 399 20.18 11.79 -27.36
N THR A 400 20.02 10.69 -28.08
CA THR A 400 19.38 9.47 -27.60
C THR A 400 19.87 8.31 -28.47
N GLU A 401 20.00 7.12 -27.89
CA GLU A 401 20.27 5.89 -28.66
C GLU A 401 18.98 5.24 -29.20
N ASN A 402 17.81 5.67 -28.71
CA ASN A 402 16.52 5.09 -29.07
C ASN A 402 15.84 5.84 -30.24
N SER A 403 15.60 5.11 -31.34
CA SER A 403 15.02 5.68 -32.55
C SER A 403 13.56 6.13 -32.41
N GLU A 404 12.79 5.50 -31.53
CA GLU A 404 11.38 5.83 -31.26
C GLU A 404 11.29 7.15 -30.50
N TYR A 405 12.11 7.33 -29.46
CA TYR A 405 12.19 8.58 -28.70
C TYR A 405 12.59 9.74 -29.62
N TYR A 406 13.60 9.51 -30.49
CA TYR A 406 14.01 10.51 -31.47
C TYR A 406 12.86 10.91 -32.40
N ALA A 407 12.12 9.93 -32.95
CA ALA A 407 10.99 10.19 -33.84
C ALA A 407 9.87 10.96 -33.13
N SER A 408 9.51 10.55 -31.91
CA SER A 408 8.44 11.15 -31.12
C SER A 408 8.75 12.60 -30.75
N VAL A 409 9.90 12.85 -30.14
CA VAL A 409 10.34 14.21 -29.75
C VAL A 409 10.47 15.11 -30.98
N ARG A 410 11.06 14.60 -32.07
CA ARG A 410 11.18 15.36 -33.32
C ARG A 410 9.82 15.75 -33.90
N SER A 411 8.86 14.83 -33.92
CA SER A 411 7.50 15.09 -34.42
C SER A 411 6.81 16.17 -33.56
N SER A 412 6.81 15.99 -32.25
CA SER A 412 6.15 16.87 -31.28
C SER A 412 6.74 18.29 -31.23
N LEU A 413 8.06 18.41 -31.37
CA LEU A 413 8.74 19.71 -31.44
C LEU A 413 8.57 20.36 -32.81
N LYS A 414 8.58 19.59 -33.91
CA LYS A 414 8.33 20.12 -35.26
C LYS A 414 6.95 20.76 -35.38
N ALA A 415 5.93 20.17 -34.75
CA ALA A 415 4.59 20.75 -34.69
C ALA A 415 4.57 22.16 -34.06
N ARG A 416 5.54 22.47 -33.19
CA ARG A 416 5.72 23.77 -32.52
C ARG A 416 6.77 24.66 -33.21
N GLY A 417 7.16 24.33 -34.44
CA GLY A 417 8.11 25.09 -35.25
C GLY A 417 9.58 24.93 -34.83
N TRP A 418 9.91 23.91 -34.04
CA TRP A 418 11.28 23.58 -33.68
C TRP A 418 11.91 22.61 -34.66
N ARG A 419 13.20 22.82 -34.95
CA ARG A 419 14.02 21.87 -35.68
C ARG A 419 14.80 21.04 -34.68
N VAL A 420 14.77 19.71 -34.84
CA VAL A 420 15.55 18.76 -34.05
C VAL A 420 16.51 18.05 -34.98
N ALA A 421 17.79 18.07 -34.62
CA ALA A 421 18.83 17.31 -35.31
C ALA A 421 19.45 16.29 -34.35
N ASP A 422 19.95 15.20 -34.93
CA ASP A 422 20.66 14.16 -34.19
C ASP A 422 22.01 14.69 -33.69
N PHE A 423 22.32 14.38 -32.44
CA PHE A 423 23.57 14.76 -31.80
C PHE A 423 24.78 14.06 -32.45
N GLU A 424 24.66 12.78 -32.82
CA GLU A 424 25.79 12.02 -33.35
C GLU A 424 26.20 12.54 -34.74
N GLY A 425 25.24 12.93 -35.56
CA GLY A 425 25.48 13.62 -36.83
C GLY A 425 25.97 15.08 -36.74
N ALA A 426 26.01 15.70 -35.55
CA ALA A 426 26.33 17.11 -35.40
C ALA A 426 27.85 17.38 -35.31
N SER A 427 28.32 18.46 -35.96
CA SER A 427 29.71 18.91 -35.87
C SER A 427 30.08 19.42 -34.47
N THR A 428 31.37 19.42 -34.11
CA THR A 428 31.86 19.95 -32.81
C THR A 428 31.44 21.39 -32.57
N LYS A 429 31.38 22.22 -33.62
CA LYS A 429 30.90 23.61 -33.51
C LYS A 429 29.44 23.65 -33.08
N GLN A 430 28.58 22.83 -33.71
CA GLN A 430 27.17 22.73 -33.38
C GLN A 430 26.95 22.21 -31.96
N ARG A 431 27.66 21.15 -31.54
CA ARG A 431 27.57 20.58 -30.18
C ARG A 431 27.88 21.60 -29.08
N LYS A 432 28.73 22.60 -29.37
CA LYS A 432 29.08 23.67 -28.42
C LYS A 432 28.18 24.90 -28.48
N SER A 433 27.50 25.12 -29.60
CA SER A 433 26.74 26.35 -29.86
C SER A 433 25.22 26.18 -29.80
N LEU A 434 24.72 24.95 -29.94
CA LEU A 434 23.29 24.65 -29.94
C LEU A 434 22.85 24.03 -28.60
N PRO A 435 21.56 24.15 -28.24
CA PRO A 435 20.99 23.46 -27.10
C PRO A 435 21.00 21.96 -27.36
N VAL A 436 21.39 21.18 -26.34
CA VAL A 436 21.50 19.72 -26.39
C VAL A 436 20.56 19.12 -25.36
N LEU A 437 19.59 18.37 -25.86
CA LEU A 437 18.68 17.56 -25.07
C LEU A 437 19.27 16.15 -24.99
N VAL A 438 19.29 15.54 -23.81
CA VAL A 438 19.80 14.17 -23.60
C VAL A 438 18.71 13.33 -22.95
N TYR A 439 18.41 12.19 -23.55
CA TYR A 439 17.49 11.19 -23.00
C TYR A 439 17.91 9.79 -23.46
N GLU A 440 18.12 8.90 -22.51
CA GLU A 440 18.47 7.49 -22.74
C GLU A 440 17.39 6.59 -22.13
N GLU A 441 17.51 5.27 -22.28
CA GLU A 441 16.51 4.29 -21.84
C GLU A 441 16.24 4.28 -20.34
N THR A 442 17.19 4.76 -19.53
CA THR A 442 16.99 4.93 -18.10
C THR A 442 17.42 6.32 -17.64
N THR A 443 16.83 6.75 -16.53
CA THR A 443 17.19 7.97 -15.83
C THR A 443 18.67 7.96 -15.45
N GLU A 444 19.22 6.82 -15.01
CA GLU A 444 20.63 6.69 -14.64
C GLU A 444 21.56 6.84 -15.86
N ASP A 445 21.20 6.25 -17.00
CA ASP A 445 21.95 6.37 -18.25
C ASP A 445 21.92 7.81 -18.78
N SER A 446 20.78 8.50 -18.68
CA SER A 446 20.66 9.90 -19.04
C SER A 446 21.60 10.78 -18.21
N VAL A 447 21.69 10.54 -16.90
CA VAL A 447 22.63 11.24 -16.01
C VAL A 447 24.09 10.93 -16.37
N ASN A 448 24.41 9.67 -16.63
CA ASN A 448 25.76 9.25 -17.02
C ASN A 448 26.19 9.84 -18.38
N SER A 449 25.29 9.88 -19.37
CA SER A 449 25.51 10.53 -20.66
C SER A 449 25.82 12.00 -20.50
N ILE A 450 25.07 12.72 -19.67
CA ILE A 450 25.32 14.13 -19.33
C ILE A 450 26.69 14.31 -18.69
N GLU A 451 27.04 13.48 -17.70
CA GLU A 451 28.34 13.53 -17.04
C GLU A 451 29.50 13.35 -18.03
N SER A 452 29.38 12.37 -18.92
CA SER A 452 30.37 12.09 -19.96
C SER A 452 30.57 13.29 -20.90
N LEU A 453 29.49 13.88 -21.39
CA LEU A 453 29.52 15.06 -22.28
C LEU A 453 30.18 16.27 -21.61
N LEU A 454 29.88 16.51 -20.33
CA LEU A 454 30.44 17.62 -19.57
C LEU A 454 31.92 17.41 -19.24
N ARG A 455 32.32 16.21 -18.81
CA ARG A 455 33.72 15.87 -18.52
C ARG A 455 34.61 15.99 -19.75
N LYS A 456 34.11 15.58 -20.92
CA LYS A 456 34.81 15.71 -22.21
C LYS A 456 34.76 17.12 -22.80
N ASN A 457 34.01 18.05 -22.20
CA ASN A 457 33.80 19.41 -22.69
C ASN A 457 33.28 19.43 -24.15
N GLU A 458 32.40 18.48 -24.49
CA GLU A 458 31.75 18.39 -25.79
C GLU A 458 30.59 19.40 -25.93
N VAL A 459 29.90 19.65 -24.81
CA VAL A 459 28.74 20.55 -24.71
C VAL A 459 28.95 21.59 -23.62
N ASN A 460 28.30 22.74 -23.75
CA ASN A 460 28.32 23.76 -22.69
C ASN A 460 27.25 23.44 -21.64
N SER A 461 27.59 23.57 -20.35
CA SER A 461 26.69 23.21 -19.24
C SER A 461 25.40 24.03 -19.20
N SER A 462 25.42 25.27 -19.71
CA SER A 462 24.22 26.11 -19.82
C SER A 462 23.33 25.76 -21.01
N MET A 463 23.83 24.96 -21.95
CA MET A 463 23.14 24.57 -23.19
C MET A 463 22.67 23.12 -23.16
N VAL A 464 22.95 22.38 -22.09
CA VAL A 464 22.55 20.97 -21.99
C VAL A 464 21.40 20.80 -21.01
N CYS A 465 20.43 19.97 -21.36
CA CYS A 465 19.34 19.56 -20.50
C CYS A 465 19.19 18.04 -20.51
N ALA A 466 19.11 17.49 -19.31
CA ALA A 466 18.74 16.10 -19.11
C ALA A 466 17.22 15.96 -19.09
N LEU A 467 16.70 14.99 -19.82
CA LEU A 467 15.36 14.48 -19.61
C LEU A 467 15.44 13.29 -18.67
N LEU A 468 14.57 13.28 -17.66
CA LEU A 468 14.59 12.29 -16.60
C LEU A 468 13.17 11.84 -16.31
N ASP A 469 13.00 10.58 -15.93
CA ASP A 469 11.71 10.07 -15.53
C ASP A 469 11.55 10.09 -14.01
N SER A 470 12.57 9.65 -13.28
CA SER A 470 12.54 9.60 -11.82
C SER A 470 13.17 10.81 -11.14
N VAL A 471 12.65 11.17 -9.96
CA VAL A 471 13.21 12.25 -9.11
C VAL A 471 14.61 11.90 -8.60
N SER A 472 14.96 10.61 -8.52
CA SER A 472 16.32 10.16 -8.17
C SER A 472 17.38 10.73 -9.11
N GLY A 473 17.09 10.77 -10.43
CA GLY A 473 18.00 11.36 -11.41
C GLY A 473 18.22 12.84 -11.19
N VAL A 474 17.18 13.56 -10.74
CA VAL A 474 17.27 14.99 -10.43
C VAL A 474 18.23 15.23 -9.27
N ASP A 475 18.13 14.42 -8.21
CA ASP A 475 19.02 14.51 -7.06
C ASP A 475 20.47 14.17 -7.44
N GLU A 476 20.68 13.19 -8.32
CA GLU A 476 22.03 12.82 -8.79
C GLU A 476 22.62 13.90 -9.72
N LEU A 477 21.84 14.52 -10.61
CA LEU A 477 22.29 15.68 -11.40
C LEU A 477 22.69 16.86 -10.52
N ARG A 478 21.95 17.14 -9.44
CA ARG A 478 22.32 18.19 -8.48
C ARG A 478 23.67 17.88 -7.83
N ARG A 479 23.90 16.61 -7.44
CA ARG A 479 25.19 16.16 -6.89
C ARG A 479 26.32 16.26 -7.93
N LEU A 480 26.06 15.85 -9.17
CA LEU A 480 27.01 15.98 -10.28
C LEU A 480 27.43 17.44 -10.51
N GLY A 481 26.44 18.35 -10.57
CA GLY A 481 26.70 19.78 -10.74
C GLY A 481 27.57 20.39 -9.65
N SER A 482 27.50 19.86 -8.43
CA SER A 482 28.38 20.26 -7.32
C SER A 482 29.82 19.70 -7.43
N ARG A 483 30.01 18.59 -8.15
CA ARG A 483 31.31 17.92 -8.32
C ARG A 483 32.13 18.42 -9.50
N LEU A 484 31.48 18.97 -10.54
CA LEU A 484 32.16 19.49 -11.72
C LEU A 484 32.72 20.89 -11.45
N PRO A 485 34.04 21.15 -11.65
CA PRO A 485 34.61 22.48 -11.49
C PRO A 485 34.53 23.32 -12.79
N PRO A 486 34.10 24.59 -12.74
CA PRO A 486 33.45 25.26 -11.61
C PRO A 486 32.03 24.72 -11.37
N ALA A 487 31.55 24.75 -10.13
CA ALA A 487 30.21 24.27 -9.78
C ALA A 487 29.15 24.89 -10.69
N ARG A 488 28.36 24.04 -11.35
CA ARG A 488 27.41 24.42 -12.40
C ARG A 488 26.10 23.70 -12.17
N SER A 489 24.99 24.43 -12.25
CA SER A 489 23.67 23.80 -12.34
C SER A 489 23.48 23.24 -13.74
N VAL A 490 23.16 21.94 -13.84
CA VAL A 490 22.72 21.32 -15.09
C VAL A 490 21.20 21.44 -15.18
N SER A 491 20.71 21.88 -16.35
CA SER A 491 19.25 21.97 -16.57
C SER A 491 18.65 20.57 -16.67
N HIS A 492 17.42 20.41 -16.20
CA HIS A 492 16.70 19.15 -16.30
C HIS A 492 15.21 19.41 -16.51
N VAL A 493 14.55 18.45 -17.15
CA VAL A 493 13.10 18.34 -17.23
C VAL A 493 12.76 16.93 -16.75
N CYS A 494 11.96 16.83 -15.69
CA CYS A 494 11.62 15.56 -15.06
C CYS A 494 10.12 15.27 -15.26
N SER A 495 9.78 14.16 -15.89
CA SER A 495 8.40 13.78 -16.19
C SER A 495 7.60 13.54 -14.89
N ALA A 496 8.17 12.82 -13.91
CA ALA A 496 7.51 12.63 -12.61
C ALA A 496 7.20 13.95 -11.87
N GLU A 497 8.11 14.95 -11.89
CA GLU A 497 7.81 16.25 -11.28
C GLU A 497 6.64 16.94 -11.98
N ILE A 498 6.62 16.93 -13.31
CA ILE A 498 5.59 17.58 -14.13
C ILE A 498 4.24 16.90 -13.90
N TYR A 499 4.18 15.58 -14.00
CA TYR A 499 2.95 14.81 -13.85
C TYR A 499 2.40 14.91 -12.42
N CYS A 500 3.28 14.86 -11.40
CA CYS A 500 2.90 15.07 -10.01
C CYS A 500 2.29 16.47 -9.80
N ASP A 501 2.89 17.51 -10.40
CA ASP A 501 2.38 18.88 -10.35
C ASP A 501 1.01 18.99 -11.07
N CYS A 502 0.81 18.30 -12.19
CA CYS A 502 -0.49 18.25 -12.90
C CYS A 502 -1.58 17.60 -12.04
N PHE A 503 -1.32 16.42 -11.45
CA PHE A 503 -2.27 15.79 -10.53
C PHE A 503 -2.60 16.71 -9.33
N THR A 504 -1.58 17.36 -8.77
CA THR A 504 -1.75 18.28 -7.64
C THR A 504 -2.65 19.47 -8.02
N ARG A 505 -2.51 20.03 -9.23
CA ARG A 505 -3.39 21.08 -9.73
C ARG A 505 -4.84 20.61 -9.86
N VAL A 506 -5.06 19.42 -10.44
CA VAL A 506 -6.39 18.81 -10.56
C VAL A 506 -7.03 18.66 -9.19
N ARG A 507 -6.31 18.09 -8.21
CA ARG A 507 -6.82 17.94 -6.84
C ARG A 507 -7.11 19.28 -6.18
N HIS A 508 -6.27 20.30 -6.34
CA HIS A 508 -6.56 21.64 -5.83
C HIS A 508 -7.85 22.23 -6.43
N ALA A 509 -8.08 22.05 -7.74
CA ALA A 509 -9.30 22.52 -8.39
C ALA A 509 -10.55 21.74 -7.92
N ILE A 510 -10.42 20.42 -7.73
CA ILE A 510 -11.46 19.59 -7.11
C ILE A 510 -11.80 20.12 -5.71
N ARG A 511 -10.79 20.40 -4.88
CA ARG A 511 -10.99 20.94 -3.52
C ARG A 511 -11.74 22.27 -3.52
N ALA A 512 -11.50 23.10 -4.53
CA ALA A 512 -12.21 24.36 -4.72
C ALA A 512 -13.67 24.18 -5.19
N GLY A 513 -14.09 22.97 -5.57
CA GLY A 513 -15.41 22.70 -6.13
C GLY A 513 -15.54 23.06 -7.61
N THR A 514 -14.42 23.16 -8.33
CA THR A 514 -14.42 23.46 -9.77
C THR A 514 -15.01 22.27 -10.55
N PRO A 515 -15.96 22.50 -11.48
CA PRO A 515 -16.51 21.43 -12.32
C PRO A 515 -15.43 20.74 -13.17
N THR A 516 -15.53 19.42 -13.33
CA THR A 516 -14.53 18.60 -14.05
C THR A 516 -14.31 19.07 -15.49
N GLN A 517 -15.36 19.50 -16.19
CA GLN A 517 -15.24 20.04 -17.56
C GLN A 517 -14.44 21.35 -17.61
N THR A 518 -14.53 22.17 -16.56
CA THR A 518 -13.73 23.39 -16.45
C THR A 518 -12.27 23.04 -16.18
N ILE A 519 -12.00 22.07 -15.29
CA ILE A 519 -10.64 21.59 -15.02
C ILE A 519 -9.99 21.05 -16.29
N GLN A 520 -10.73 20.22 -17.05
CA GLN A 520 -10.22 19.66 -18.32
C GLN A 520 -9.84 20.77 -19.31
N ARG A 521 -10.72 21.77 -19.47
CA ARG A 521 -10.47 22.90 -20.38
C ARG A 521 -9.24 23.71 -19.96
N GLU A 522 -9.09 23.99 -18.66
CA GLU A 522 -7.93 24.71 -18.14
C GLU A 522 -6.63 23.94 -18.37
N LEU A 523 -6.63 22.61 -18.25
CA LEU A 523 -5.48 21.77 -18.58
C LEU A 523 -5.16 21.83 -20.07
N ASP A 524 -6.16 21.73 -20.93
CA ASP A 524 -5.99 21.76 -22.39
C ASP A 524 -5.45 23.12 -22.85
N ASP A 525 -6.00 24.22 -22.33
CA ASP A 525 -5.58 25.59 -22.62
C ASP A 525 -4.15 25.85 -22.12
N ALA A 526 -3.76 25.31 -20.96
CA ALA A 526 -2.44 25.53 -20.37
C ALA A 526 -1.29 24.95 -21.22
N PHE A 527 -1.56 23.90 -22.01
CA PHE A 527 -0.54 23.20 -22.80
C PHE A 527 -0.81 23.21 -24.30
N ALA A 528 -1.76 24.04 -24.75
CA ALA A 528 -2.06 24.23 -26.16
C ALA A 528 -0.79 24.62 -26.95
N PRO A 529 -0.59 24.06 -28.16
CA PRO A 529 0.54 24.44 -29.01
C PRO A 529 0.36 25.89 -29.48
N HIS A 530 1.14 26.82 -28.90
CA HIS A 530 1.23 28.22 -29.32
C HIS A 530 2.36 28.48 -30.32
#